data_AF-A0A3Q1D8U8-F1
#
_entry.id   AF-A0A3Q1D8U8-F1
#
_cell.length_a   1.000
_cell.length_b   1.000
_cell.length_c   1.000
_cell.angle_alpha   90.00
_cell.angle_beta   90.00
_cell.angle_gamma   90.00
#
_symmetry.space_group_name_H-M   'P 1'
#
loop_
_entity.id
_entity.type
_entity.pdbx_description
1 polymer ?
#
loop_
_entity_poly.entity_id
_entity_poly.type
_entity_poly.pdbx_seq_one_letter_code
_entity_poly.pdbx_strand_id
1 'polypeptide(L)'
;RGCCDCWPMFHSDVQELEAELTEHWPSLLKTKSSFQFWREEWRKHGACAACVEGFNSPLRYFQTCLKLRHQFDIHWLLDDAGITPSCDRPYKDQEVWFQVKIGLSRNLTIGCEHHGNAKGDFAAGSNPVSYPSPGHPCRSGIPFYYLPINHQQPLRPCD
;
A
#
# COMPACT_ATOMS: atom_id res chain seq x y z
N ARG A 1 11.76 18.34 -8.92
CA ARG A 1 10.62 19.28 -8.81
C ARG A 1 9.76 18.78 -7.66
N GLY A 2 9.57 19.58 -6.60
CA GLY A 2 8.64 19.25 -5.52
C GLY A 2 7.20 19.52 -5.95
N CYS A 3 6.25 18.78 -5.40
CA CYS A 3 4.83 19.02 -5.63
C CYS A 3 4.38 20.27 -4.87
N CYS A 4 3.32 20.95 -5.33
CA CYS A 4 2.81 22.17 -4.67
C CYS A 4 2.15 21.80 -3.34
N ASP A 5 2.56 22.40 -2.22
CA ASP A 5 1.85 22.29 -0.92
C ASP A 5 0.52 23.09 -0.89
N CYS A 6 -0.01 23.42 -2.06
CA CYS A 6 -1.08 24.40 -2.29
C CYS A 6 -2.49 23.76 -2.26
N TRP A 7 -2.55 22.45 -2.03
CA TRP A 7 -3.77 21.64 -2.06
C TRP A 7 -4.01 20.99 -0.70
N PRO A 8 -4.55 21.73 0.28
CA PRO A 8 -4.94 21.12 1.54
C PRO A 8 -6.06 20.09 1.32
N MET A 9 -6.13 19.11 2.21
CA MET A 9 -7.22 18.13 2.27
C MET A 9 -7.88 18.19 3.64
N PHE A 10 -9.20 18.25 3.63
CA PHE A 10 -10.09 18.26 4.78
C PHE A 10 -10.96 17.00 4.80
N HIS A 11 -11.60 16.74 5.94
CA HIS A 11 -12.44 15.55 6.10
C HIS A 11 -13.65 15.54 5.15
N SER A 12 -14.22 16.73 4.91
CA SER A 12 -15.34 16.92 3.98
C SER A 12 -15.01 16.49 2.55
N ASP A 13 -13.74 16.55 2.14
CA ASP A 13 -13.33 16.20 0.77
C ASP A 13 -13.43 14.70 0.48
N VAL A 14 -13.53 13.86 1.50
CA VAL A 14 -13.59 12.39 1.37
C VAL A 14 -14.73 11.77 2.17
N GLN A 15 -15.63 12.59 2.71
CA GLN A 15 -16.72 12.12 3.57
C GLN A 15 -17.59 11.05 2.88
N GLU A 16 -17.87 11.21 1.59
CA GLU A 16 -18.64 10.23 0.81
C GLU A 16 -17.90 8.90 0.58
N LEU A 17 -16.57 8.88 0.70
CA LEU A 17 -15.73 7.70 0.50
C LEU A 17 -15.27 7.07 1.81
N GLU A 18 -15.62 7.65 2.95
CA GLU A 18 -14.99 7.34 4.23
C GLU A 18 -15.18 5.88 4.63
N ALA A 19 -16.34 5.29 4.35
CA ALA A 19 -16.61 3.88 4.60
C ALA A 19 -15.67 2.98 3.78
N GLU A 20 -15.59 3.19 2.47
CA GLU A 20 -14.72 2.40 1.57
C GLU A 20 -13.24 2.61 1.89
N LEU A 21 -12.81 3.85 2.17
CA LEU A 21 -11.42 4.14 2.54
C LEU A 21 -11.06 3.50 3.88
N THR A 22 -12.00 3.45 4.84
CA THR A 22 -11.78 2.80 6.13
C THR A 22 -11.60 1.30 5.97
N GLU A 23 -12.39 0.67 5.09
CA GLU A 23 -12.29 -0.76 4.83
C GLU A 23 -11.03 -1.12 4.03
N HIS A 24 -10.75 -0.37 2.98
CA HIS A 24 -9.79 -0.76 1.95
C HIS A 24 -8.44 -0.07 2.05
N TRP A 25 -8.36 1.05 2.76
CA TRP A 25 -7.13 1.82 2.93
C TRP A 25 -6.92 2.29 4.39
N PRO A 26 -7.08 1.44 5.42
CA PRO A 26 -6.88 1.85 6.80
C PRO A 26 -5.42 2.21 7.10
N SER A 27 -5.20 3.02 8.13
CA SER A 27 -3.88 3.11 8.76
C SER A 27 -3.62 1.84 9.58
N LEU A 28 -2.48 1.17 9.32
CA LEU A 28 -1.98 0.10 10.18
C LEU A 28 -1.16 0.65 11.36
N LEU A 29 -0.77 1.92 11.34
CA LEU A 29 -0.03 2.54 12.44
C LEU A 29 -1.00 3.03 13.51
N LYS A 30 -0.99 2.43 14.70
CA LYS A 30 -1.88 2.81 15.82
C LYS A 30 -1.70 4.25 16.29
N THR A 31 -0.55 4.84 16.04
CA THR A 31 -0.24 6.24 16.37
C THR A 31 -0.83 7.25 15.39
N LYS A 32 -1.43 6.78 14.28
CA LYS A 32 -1.89 7.62 13.18
C LYS A 32 -3.28 7.21 12.72
N SER A 33 -4.24 8.12 12.72
CA SER A 33 -5.58 7.83 12.23
C SER A 33 -5.57 7.59 10.71
N SER A 34 -6.57 6.86 10.21
CA SER A 34 -6.72 6.64 8.77
C SER A 34 -6.82 7.97 8.00
N PHE A 35 -7.57 8.96 8.52
CA PHE A 35 -7.61 10.29 7.90
C PHE A 35 -6.25 10.99 7.86
N GLN A 36 -5.45 10.94 8.94
CA GLN A 36 -4.09 11.47 8.91
C GLN A 36 -3.20 10.76 7.87
N PHE A 37 -3.42 9.45 7.69
CA PHE A 37 -2.73 8.68 6.66
C PHE A 37 -3.13 9.13 5.26
N TRP A 38 -4.42 9.14 4.93
CA TRP A 38 -4.93 9.61 3.65
C TRP A 38 -4.46 11.03 3.32
N ARG A 39 -4.50 11.93 4.29
CA ARG A 39 -4.04 13.31 4.11
C ARG A 39 -2.55 13.39 3.75
N GLU A 40 -1.71 12.54 4.32
CA GLU A 40 -0.30 12.48 3.94
C GLU A 40 -0.08 11.88 2.56
N GLU A 41 -0.82 10.84 2.18
CA GLU A 41 -0.77 10.25 0.84
C GLU A 41 -1.21 11.27 -0.22
N TRP A 42 -2.28 12.03 0.04
CA TRP A 42 -2.67 13.14 -0.82
C TRP A 42 -1.57 14.20 -0.93
N ARG A 43 -1.04 14.68 0.20
CA ARG A 43 -0.01 15.73 0.19
C ARG A 43 1.26 15.29 -0.54
N LYS A 44 1.72 14.06 -0.32
CA LYS A 44 2.98 13.53 -0.87
C LYS A 44 2.84 13.07 -2.32
N HIS A 45 1.68 12.55 -2.72
CA HIS A 45 1.50 11.88 -4.01
C HIS A 45 0.32 12.45 -4.81
N GLY A 46 -0.87 12.55 -4.21
CA GLY A 46 -2.07 13.02 -4.92
C GLY A 46 -1.96 14.45 -5.48
N ALA A 47 -1.47 15.39 -4.67
CA ALA A 47 -1.28 16.79 -5.07
C ALA A 47 -0.29 16.96 -6.24
N CYS A 48 0.63 16.01 -6.44
CA CYS A 48 1.54 15.97 -7.59
C CYS A 48 0.80 15.67 -8.90
N ALA A 49 -0.30 14.91 -8.81
CA ALA A 49 -1.14 14.54 -9.93
C ALA A 49 -2.31 15.52 -10.14
N ALA A 50 -2.41 16.60 -9.36
CA ALA A 50 -3.54 17.53 -9.42
C ALA A 50 -3.72 18.22 -10.79
N CYS A 51 -2.65 18.30 -11.61
CA CYS A 51 -2.73 18.81 -12.98
C CYS A 51 -3.26 17.78 -14.00
N VAL A 52 -3.41 16.52 -13.61
CA VAL A 52 -3.95 15.45 -14.46
C VAL A 52 -5.47 15.43 -14.29
N GLU A 53 -6.17 15.41 -15.42
CA GLU A 53 -7.63 15.28 -15.41
C GLU A 53 -8.05 13.99 -14.71
N GLY A 54 -9.04 14.10 -13.81
CA GLY A 54 -9.47 12.97 -12.97
C GLY A 54 -8.72 12.83 -11.64
N PHE A 55 -7.68 13.64 -11.38
CA PHE A 55 -6.95 13.65 -10.10
C PHE A 55 -6.86 15.04 -9.47
N ASN A 56 -7.62 16.00 -10.00
CA ASN A 56 -7.58 17.42 -9.64
C ASN A 56 -8.32 17.78 -8.33
N SER A 57 -8.59 16.81 -7.47
CA SER A 57 -9.08 17.00 -6.09
C SER A 57 -8.82 15.76 -5.24
N PRO A 58 -8.80 15.87 -3.89
CA PRO A 58 -8.67 14.71 -3.02
C PRO A 58 -9.75 13.65 -3.31
N LEU A 59 -11.00 14.08 -3.47
CA LEU A 59 -12.12 13.20 -3.76
C LEU A 59 -11.86 12.35 -5.00
N ARG A 60 -11.52 12.99 -6.13
CA ARG A 60 -11.31 12.30 -7.40
C ARG A 60 -10.11 11.37 -7.38
N TYR A 61 -9.05 11.77 -6.67
CA TYR A 61 -7.88 10.92 -6.44
C TYR A 61 -8.26 9.63 -5.71
N PHE A 62 -8.93 9.74 -4.55
CA PHE A 62 -9.32 8.57 -3.78
C PHE A 62 -10.38 7.71 -4.47
N GLN A 63 -11.38 8.32 -5.13
CA GLN A 63 -12.33 7.58 -5.99
C GLN A 63 -11.62 6.75 -7.05
N THR A 64 -10.61 7.34 -7.72
CA THR A 64 -9.86 6.64 -8.75
C THR A 64 -9.01 5.51 -8.16
N CYS A 65 -8.36 5.73 -7.03
CA CYS A 65 -7.61 4.68 -6.34
C CYS A 65 -8.51 3.51 -5.92
N LEU A 66 -9.68 3.78 -5.33
CA LEU A 66 -10.66 2.75 -4.96
C LEU A 66 -11.15 1.98 -6.20
N LYS A 67 -11.49 2.70 -7.28
CA LYS A 67 -11.88 2.08 -8.55
C LYS A 67 -10.79 1.15 -9.10
N LEU A 68 -9.53 1.59 -9.08
CA LEU A 68 -8.41 0.76 -9.53
C LEU A 68 -8.21 -0.47 -8.64
N ARG A 69 -8.36 -0.33 -7.31
CA ARG A 69 -8.30 -1.45 -6.37
C ARG A 69 -9.39 -2.49 -6.67
N HIS A 70 -10.62 -2.05 -6.87
CA HIS A 70 -11.74 -2.94 -7.21
C HIS A 70 -11.55 -3.63 -8.57
N GLN A 71 -11.01 -2.90 -9.56
CA GLN A 71 -10.74 -3.45 -10.88
C GLN A 71 -9.59 -4.47 -10.88
N PHE A 72 -8.58 -4.28 -10.03
CA PHE A 72 -7.40 -5.12 -9.92
C PHE A 72 -7.36 -5.79 -8.54
N ASP A 73 -8.33 -6.67 -8.28
CA ASP A 73 -8.40 -7.41 -7.03
C ASP A 73 -7.29 -8.47 -6.95
N ILE A 74 -6.13 -8.04 -6.43
CA ILE A 74 -4.96 -8.88 -6.22
C ILE A 74 -5.27 -9.99 -5.20
N HIS A 75 -6.14 -9.73 -4.22
CA HIS A 75 -6.48 -10.73 -3.22
C HIS A 75 -7.24 -11.90 -3.85
N TRP A 76 -8.27 -11.59 -4.64
CA TRP A 76 -9.02 -12.61 -5.39
C TRP A 76 -8.12 -13.39 -6.37
N LEU A 77 -7.24 -12.70 -7.12
CA LEU A 77 -6.31 -13.37 -8.04
C LEU A 77 -5.36 -14.34 -7.35
N LEU A 78 -4.89 -13.99 -6.14
CA LEU A 78 -4.02 -14.88 -5.36
C LEU A 78 -4.83 -16.06 -4.80
N ASP A 79 -6.03 -15.80 -4.28
CA ASP A 79 -6.91 -16.83 -3.72
C ASP A 79 -7.34 -17.87 -4.77
N ASP A 80 -7.74 -17.43 -5.97
CA ASP A 80 -8.10 -18.32 -7.11
C ASP A 80 -6.92 -19.23 -7.52
N ALA A 81 -5.69 -18.75 -7.36
CA ALA A 81 -4.47 -19.53 -7.58
C ALA A 81 -4.06 -20.40 -6.38
N GLY A 82 -4.85 -20.44 -5.30
CA GLY A 82 -4.56 -21.19 -4.08
C GLY A 82 -3.43 -20.60 -3.23
N ILE A 83 -3.12 -19.33 -3.43
CA ILE A 83 -2.13 -18.54 -2.68
C ILE A 83 -2.87 -17.68 -1.66
N THR A 84 -2.98 -18.17 -0.44
CA THR A 84 -3.65 -17.49 0.66
C THR A 84 -2.66 -17.06 1.74
N PRO A 85 -2.99 -16.00 2.52
CA PRO A 85 -2.16 -15.60 3.64
C PRO A 85 -1.98 -16.75 4.64
N SER A 86 -0.74 -17.02 5.05
CA SER A 86 -0.41 -18.10 5.98
C SER A 86 0.84 -17.79 6.78
N CYS A 87 0.83 -18.17 8.05
CA CYS A 87 2.00 -18.08 8.94
C CYS A 87 2.98 -19.25 8.74
N ASP A 88 2.49 -20.39 8.24
CA ASP A 88 3.25 -21.65 8.20
C ASP A 88 3.66 -22.04 6.77
N ARG A 89 2.93 -21.56 5.76
CA ARG A 89 3.15 -21.92 4.36
C ARG A 89 4.00 -20.88 3.63
N PRO A 90 5.26 -21.22 3.26
CA PRO A 90 6.03 -20.38 2.36
C PRO A 90 5.59 -20.53 0.89
N TYR A 91 5.83 -19.50 0.10
CA TYR A 91 5.67 -19.49 -1.35
C TYR A 91 7.00 -19.17 -2.04
N LYS A 92 7.19 -19.62 -3.29
CA LYS A 92 8.34 -19.18 -4.09
C LYS A 92 7.99 -17.91 -4.86
N ASP A 93 8.96 -17.01 -5.00
CA ASP A 93 8.83 -15.72 -5.73
C ASP A 93 8.19 -15.89 -7.10
N GLN A 94 8.66 -16.87 -7.86
CA GLN A 94 8.22 -17.13 -9.22
C GLN A 94 6.77 -17.64 -9.27
N GLU A 95 6.32 -18.42 -8.27
CA GLU A 95 4.96 -18.95 -8.22
C GLU A 95 3.95 -17.82 -8.08
N VAL A 96 4.16 -16.92 -7.10
CA VAL A 96 3.26 -15.80 -6.87
C VAL A 96 3.32 -14.78 -8.00
N TRP A 97 4.53 -14.45 -8.47
CA TRP A 97 4.71 -13.47 -9.54
C TRP A 97 4.07 -13.90 -10.86
N PHE A 98 4.13 -15.19 -11.20
CA PHE A 98 3.51 -15.74 -12.40
C PHE A 98 1.98 -15.59 -12.37
N GLN A 99 1.35 -15.91 -11.24
CA GLN A 99 -0.11 -15.85 -11.11
C GLN A 99 -0.63 -14.42 -11.21
N VAL A 100 0.00 -13.48 -10.51
CA VAL A 100 -0.44 -12.08 -10.54
C VAL A 100 -0.21 -11.45 -11.92
N LYS A 101 0.91 -11.78 -12.60
CA LYS A 101 1.17 -11.25 -13.94
C LYS A 101 0.20 -11.75 -15.00
N ILE A 102 -0.20 -13.01 -14.94
CA ILE A 102 -1.19 -13.57 -15.87
C ILE A 102 -2.52 -12.87 -15.70
N GLY A 103 -3.01 -12.75 -14.45
CA GLY A 103 -4.29 -12.11 -14.17
C GLY A 103 -4.34 -10.64 -14.55
N LEU A 104 -3.27 -9.88 -14.27
CA LEU A 104 -3.26 -8.43 -14.52
C LEU A 104 -2.80 -8.05 -15.93
N SER A 105 -2.09 -8.93 -16.65
CA SER A 105 -1.53 -8.65 -17.98
C SER A 105 -0.73 -7.34 -18.03
N ARG A 106 0.00 -7.02 -16.95
CA ARG A 106 0.77 -5.77 -16.75
C ARG A 106 2.16 -6.06 -16.17
N ASN A 107 3.08 -5.12 -16.34
CA ASN A 107 4.36 -5.12 -15.66
C ASN A 107 4.16 -4.80 -14.18
N LEU A 108 4.16 -5.83 -13.34
CA LEU A 108 4.10 -5.72 -11.89
C LEU A 108 5.46 -6.02 -11.24
N THR A 109 5.75 -5.30 -10.16
CA THR A 109 6.87 -5.56 -9.26
C THR A 109 6.32 -6.04 -7.92
N ILE A 110 6.87 -7.13 -7.39
CA ILE A 110 6.61 -7.59 -6.03
C ILE A 110 7.80 -7.14 -5.16
N GLY A 111 7.49 -6.45 -4.07
CA GLY A 111 8.47 -6.02 -3.08
C GLY A 111 8.49 -6.97 -1.88
N CYS A 112 9.68 -7.34 -1.41
CA CYS A 112 9.89 -8.07 -0.16
C CYS A 112 10.65 -7.20 0.84
N GLU A 113 10.33 -7.34 2.12
CA GLU A 113 11.08 -6.70 3.21
C GLU A 113 12.41 -7.41 3.46
N HIS A 114 13.48 -6.65 3.70
CA HIS A 114 14.79 -7.22 4.01
C HIS A 114 14.85 -7.52 5.52
N HIS A 115 14.78 -8.79 5.92
CA HIS A 115 14.95 -9.23 7.32
C HIS A 115 16.35 -8.97 7.93
N GLY A 116 17.15 -8.07 7.34
CA GLY A 116 18.54 -7.79 7.74
C GLY A 116 18.76 -6.48 8.50
N ASN A 117 17.74 -5.64 8.72
CA ASN A 117 17.93 -4.37 9.44
C ASN A 117 16.67 -3.85 10.17
N ALA A 118 15.79 -4.73 10.64
CA ALA A 118 14.64 -4.35 11.49
C ALA A 118 15.04 -4.08 12.95
N LYS A 119 16.16 -3.38 13.17
CA LYS A 119 16.55 -2.86 14.49
C LYS A 119 16.96 -1.39 14.35
N GLY A 120 15.95 -0.53 14.39
CA GLY A 120 16.10 0.93 14.39
C GLY A 120 15.52 1.56 13.13
N ASP A 121 14.39 2.25 13.30
CA ASP A 121 14.09 3.58 12.71
C ASP A 121 12.57 3.83 12.59
N PHE A 122 11.85 3.62 13.70
CA PHE A 122 10.66 4.41 14.04
C PHE A 122 11.07 5.56 14.98
N ALA A 123 12.12 6.29 14.63
CA ALA A 123 12.49 7.51 15.33
C ALA A 123 11.84 8.69 14.61
N ALA A 124 10.90 9.34 15.29
CA ALA A 124 10.38 10.65 14.93
C ALA A 124 11.56 11.63 14.84
N GLY A 125 11.93 12.04 13.63
CA GLY A 125 13.05 12.93 13.40
C GLY A 125 12.88 13.70 12.09
N SER A 126 12.69 15.01 12.22
CA SER A 126 12.56 15.98 11.14
C SER A 126 13.83 16.01 10.27
N ASN A 127 13.76 15.48 9.04
CA ASN A 127 14.57 15.92 7.89
C ASN A 127 14.05 15.26 6.58
N PRO A 128 14.07 15.97 5.44
CA PRO A 128 13.56 15.45 4.17
C PRO A 128 14.63 14.59 3.48
N VAL A 129 14.84 13.38 3.99
CA VAL A 129 15.60 12.35 3.28
C VAL A 129 14.61 11.60 2.41
N SER A 130 14.89 11.55 1.10
CA SER A 130 14.16 10.73 0.14
C SER A 130 14.24 9.28 0.58
N TYR A 131 13.18 8.79 1.24
CA TYR A 131 13.01 7.38 1.55
C TYR A 131 12.97 6.62 0.21
N PRO A 132 13.97 5.76 -0.09
CA PRO A 132 13.77 4.75 -1.12
C PRO A 132 12.55 3.93 -0.69
N SER A 133 11.71 3.53 -1.62
CA SER A 133 10.62 2.60 -1.31
C SER A 133 11.21 1.40 -0.54
N PRO A 134 10.73 1.09 0.68
CA PRO A 134 11.32 0.05 1.52
C PRO A 134 11.18 -1.35 0.92
N GLY A 135 10.33 -1.51 -0.11
CA GLY A 135 10.23 -2.73 -0.89
C GLY A 135 11.35 -2.85 -1.92
N HIS A 136 12.13 -3.91 -1.84
CA HIS A 136 13.07 -4.33 -2.87
C HIS A 136 12.51 -5.53 -3.63
N PRO A 137 12.90 -5.76 -4.90
CA PRO A 137 12.52 -6.99 -5.59
C PRO A 137 12.85 -8.22 -4.73
N CYS A 138 11.89 -9.14 -4.62
CA CYS A 138 12.11 -10.38 -3.90
C CYS A 138 13.31 -11.14 -4.48
N ARG A 139 14.14 -11.71 -3.60
CA ARG A 139 15.31 -12.50 -4.02
C ARG A 139 14.83 -13.78 -4.70
N SER A 140 15.36 -14.05 -5.89
CA SER A 140 14.96 -15.24 -6.62
C SER A 140 15.52 -16.52 -6.00
N GLY A 141 14.70 -17.57 -5.98
CA GLY A 141 15.07 -18.89 -5.47
C GLY A 141 15.01 -19.05 -3.94
N ILE A 142 14.61 -18.02 -3.18
CA ILE A 142 14.38 -18.10 -1.73
C ILE A 142 12.87 -18.06 -1.48
N PRO A 143 12.32 -18.97 -0.64
CA PRO A 143 10.93 -18.89 -0.24
C PRO A 143 10.65 -17.60 0.56
N PHE A 144 9.47 -17.02 0.36
CA PHE A 144 8.98 -15.89 1.14
C PHE A 144 7.61 -16.21 1.73
N TYR A 145 7.21 -15.45 2.75
CA TYR A 145 5.94 -15.63 3.44
C TYR A 145 4.95 -14.54 3.01
N TYR A 146 3.75 -14.95 2.63
CA TYR A 146 2.62 -14.05 2.46
C TYR A 146 1.78 -14.13 3.74
N LEU A 147 1.95 -13.15 4.62
CA LEU A 147 1.39 -13.18 5.98
C LEU A 147 0.00 -12.51 6.04
N PRO A 148 -0.91 -12.96 6.92
CA PRO A 148 -2.18 -12.28 7.15
C PRO A 148 -1.97 -10.92 7.82
N ILE A 149 -2.92 -10.00 7.64
CA ILE A 149 -2.88 -8.69 8.31
C ILE A 149 -3.52 -8.81 9.69
N ASN A 150 -2.72 -8.63 10.75
CA ASN A 150 -3.22 -8.43 12.10
C ASN A 150 -3.46 -6.94 12.35
N HIS A 151 -4.72 -6.49 12.30
CA HIS A 151 -5.07 -5.08 12.47
C HIS A 151 -4.77 -4.56 13.88
N GLN A 152 -4.65 -5.41 14.89
CA GLN A 152 -4.31 -5.06 16.26
C GLN A 152 -2.80 -4.93 16.44
N GLN A 153 -2.03 -5.86 15.88
CA GLN A 153 -0.57 -5.90 15.94
C GLN A 153 0.05 -6.16 14.56
N PRO A 154 0.14 -5.14 13.67
CA PRO A 154 0.60 -5.37 12.29
C PRO A 154 2.05 -5.84 12.15
N LEU A 155 2.90 -5.53 13.14
CA LEU A 155 4.28 -6.03 13.21
C LEU A 155 4.38 -7.49 13.69
N ARG A 156 3.25 -8.05 14.12
CA ARG A 156 3.12 -9.38 14.70
C ARG A 156 1.94 -10.10 14.04
N PRO A 157 2.02 -10.37 12.73
CA PRO A 157 0.89 -10.92 11.97
C PRO A 157 0.50 -12.35 12.37
N CYS A 158 1.38 -13.05 13.09
CA CYS A 158 1.23 -14.47 13.45
C CYS A 158 1.26 -14.74 14.96
N ASP A 159 1.25 -13.69 15.79
CA ASP A 159 1.18 -13.80 17.25
C ASP A 159 -0.26 -13.66 17.77
#